data_AF-A0A0K6BYZ3-F1
#
_entry.id   AF-A0A0K6BYZ3-F1
#
_cell.length_a   1.000
_cell.length_b   1.000
_cell.length_c   1.000
_cell.angle_alpha   90.00
_cell.angle_beta   90.00
_cell.angle_gamma   90.00
#
_symmetry.space_group_name_H-M   'P 1'
#
loop_
_entity.id
_entity.type
_entity.pdbx_description
1 polymer ?
#
loop_
_entity_poly.entity_id
_entity_poly.type
_entity_poly.pdbx_seq_one_letter_code
_entity_poly.pdbx_strand_id
1 'polypeptide(L)'
;MIRDTFFSQTRFVNLCRKEMVENWKSNLLRVALMYGAMAVIMLWSGYLSYRAVGQDTDSTWEFNLVIFMWGLCVFGCLSASFTMERMKSKTGRLSVLMTPATSFEKYFSRWLVFTVVFLIVFLITYKLADYTKVLVYSLVYPENNAIAITPLSHLFGENTDYYTVFKHTHTFVLMIASYFFCQSCFVLGSSVWPKNSFIKTFSAGMIIFIAYVLIVVGFAKLIWPDQISYNPDMSEETAFACLSAIAVLFTLTNWTLAYFRFKESEIINRM
;
A
#
# COMPACT_ATOMS: atom_id res chain seq x y z
N MET A 1 -28.10 17.39 28.20
CA MET A 1 -28.29 16.57 26.99
C MET A 1 -27.27 17.02 25.94
N ILE A 2 -26.05 16.48 26.01
CA ILE A 2 -24.95 16.81 25.10
C ILE A 2 -25.20 16.00 23.83
N ARG A 3 -25.75 16.63 22.78
CA ARG A 3 -25.82 16.00 21.45
C ARG A 3 -24.39 15.94 20.91
N ASP A 4 -23.93 14.73 20.59
CA ASP A 4 -22.61 14.46 20.01
C ASP A 4 -22.33 15.33 18.79
N THR A 5 -21.58 16.42 18.99
CA THR A 5 -21.17 17.35 17.93
C THR A 5 -19.90 16.93 17.21
N PHE A 6 -19.17 15.92 17.72
CA PHE A 6 -17.87 15.51 17.20
C PHE A 6 -17.94 14.52 16.03
N PHE A 7 -18.79 13.50 16.13
CA PHE A 7 -18.95 12.48 15.12
C PHE A 7 -20.40 12.02 15.03
N SER A 8 -20.93 11.88 13.83
CA SER A 8 -22.21 11.22 13.61
C SER A 8 -22.16 10.30 12.40
N GLN A 9 -22.59 9.07 12.61
CA GLN A 9 -22.52 8.01 11.61
C GLN A 9 -23.32 8.34 10.34
N THR A 10 -24.48 8.97 10.47
CA THR A 10 -25.34 9.34 9.32
C THR A 10 -24.71 10.42 8.44
N ARG A 11 -24.12 11.48 9.03
CA ARG A 11 -23.37 12.49 8.26
C ARG A 11 -22.12 11.89 7.63
N PHE A 12 -21.43 11.00 8.35
CA PHE A 12 -20.23 10.32 7.86
C PHE A 12 -20.51 9.41 6.65
N VAL A 13 -21.54 8.57 6.69
CA VAL A 13 -21.90 7.69 5.56
C VAL A 13 -22.31 8.50 4.33
N ASN A 14 -23.07 9.58 4.53
CA ASN A 14 -23.44 10.49 3.45
C ASN A 14 -22.21 11.20 2.86
N LEU A 15 -21.23 11.55 3.68
CA LEU A 15 -19.96 12.12 3.25
C LEU A 15 -19.15 11.13 2.41
N CYS A 16 -19.00 9.88 2.88
CA CYS A 16 -18.33 8.82 2.12
C CYS A 16 -19.03 8.53 0.78
N ARG A 17 -20.37 8.45 0.76
CA ARG A 17 -21.15 8.28 -0.46
C ARG A 17 -20.92 9.43 -1.43
N LYS A 18 -20.97 10.68 -0.93
CA LYS A 18 -20.70 11.87 -1.73
C LYS A 18 -19.30 11.83 -2.33
N GLU A 19 -18.27 11.53 -1.53
CA GLU A 19 -16.89 11.45 -2.03
C GLU A 19 -16.71 10.34 -3.09
N MET A 20 -17.34 9.18 -2.91
CA MET A 20 -17.32 8.09 -3.90
C MET A 20 -18.01 8.49 -5.20
N VAL A 21 -19.22 9.06 -5.13
CA VAL A 21 -20.02 9.42 -6.30
C VAL A 21 -19.38 10.57 -7.06
N GLU A 22 -18.90 11.61 -6.37
CA GLU A 22 -18.33 12.76 -7.07
C GLU A 22 -16.97 12.45 -7.72
N ASN A 23 -16.24 11.43 -7.24
CA ASN A 23 -14.95 11.04 -7.82
C ASN A 23 -15.00 9.72 -8.61
N TRP A 24 -16.19 9.21 -8.92
CA TRP A 24 -16.34 7.87 -9.49
C TRP A 24 -15.55 7.66 -10.78
N LYS A 25 -15.50 8.66 -11.69
CA LYS A 25 -14.75 8.56 -12.95
C LYS A 25 -13.24 8.46 -12.73
N SER A 26 -12.70 9.30 -11.85
CA SER A 26 -11.25 9.30 -11.53
C SER A 26 -10.86 8.05 -10.76
N ASN A 27 -11.71 7.60 -9.82
CA ASN A 27 -11.51 6.35 -9.11
C ASN A 27 -11.60 5.14 -10.05
N LEU A 28 -12.58 5.11 -10.97
CA LEU A 28 -12.72 4.04 -11.96
C LEU A 28 -11.48 3.97 -12.87
N LEU A 29 -10.98 5.12 -13.33
CA LEU A 29 -9.76 5.15 -14.14
C LEU A 29 -8.56 4.56 -13.37
N ARG A 30 -8.43 4.82 -12.06
CA ARG A 30 -7.36 4.23 -11.24
C ARG A 30 -7.50 2.72 -11.09
N VAL A 31 -8.73 2.25 -10.90
CA VAL A 31 -9.01 0.81 -10.85
C VAL A 31 -8.69 0.15 -12.18
N ALA A 32 -9.09 0.76 -13.29
CA ALA A 32 -8.78 0.27 -14.63
C ALA A 32 -7.27 0.25 -14.92
N LEU A 33 -6.52 1.28 -14.50
CA LEU A 33 -5.07 1.33 -14.63
C LEU A 33 -4.38 0.25 -13.78
N MET A 34 -4.83 0.07 -12.53
CA MET A 34 -4.32 -0.96 -11.65
C MET A 34 -4.58 -2.36 -12.21
N TYR A 35 -5.80 -2.60 -12.67
CA TYR A 35 -6.19 -3.85 -13.33
C TYR A 35 -5.36 -4.11 -14.59
N GLY A 36 -5.28 -3.12 -15.49
CA GLY A 36 -4.56 -3.26 -16.75
C GLY A 36 -3.07 -3.53 -16.54
N ALA A 37 -2.43 -2.79 -15.63
CA ALA A 37 -1.02 -3.02 -15.29
C ALA A 37 -0.80 -4.43 -14.72
N MET A 38 -1.64 -4.87 -13.78
CA MET A 38 -1.53 -6.19 -13.18
C MET A 38 -1.75 -7.31 -14.22
N ALA A 39 -2.77 -7.18 -15.05
CA ALA A 39 -3.09 -8.14 -16.09
C ALA A 39 -1.95 -8.27 -17.12
N VAL A 40 -1.37 -7.14 -17.57
CA VAL A 40 -0.24 -7.18 -18.52
C VAL A 40 0.98 -7.86 -17.91
N ILE A 41 1.32 -7.56 -16.66
CA ILE A 41 2.47 -8.16 -15.99
C ILE A 41 2.26 -9.67 -15.78
N MET A 42 1.06 -10.10 -15.36
CA MET A 42 0.72 -11.52 -15.18
C MET A 42 0.62 -12.30 -16.50
N LEU A 43 0.15 -11.65 -17.56
CA LEU A 43 0.15 -12.26 -18.88
C LEU A 43 1.58 -12.41 -19.40
N TRP A 44 2.43 -11.40 -19.20
CA TRP A 44 3.84 -11.46 -19.58
C TRP A 44 4.59 -12.55 -18.80
N SER A 45 4.33 -12.70 -17.51
CA SER A 45 4.93 -13.76 -16.70
C SER A 45 4.54 -15.15 -17.18
N GLY A 46 3.24 -15.36 -17.45
CA GLY A 46 2.76 -16.60 -18.03
C GLY A 46 3.42 -16.88 -19.39
N TYR A 47 3.65 -15.87 -20.22
CA TYR A 47 4.26 -16.05 -21.54
C TYR A 47 5.69 -16.58 -21.43
N LEU A 48 6.49 -16.02 -20.51
CA LEU A 48 7.86 -16.45 -20.28
C LEU A 48 7.92 -17.86 -19.68
N SER A 49 7.07 -18.15 -18.69
CA SER A 49 7.07 -19.43 -17.99
C SER A 49 6.53 -20.57 -18.85
N TYR A 50 5.44 -20.37 -19.61
CA TYR A 50 4.84 -21.43 -20.42
C TYR A 50 5.60 -21.71 -21.72
N ARG A 51 6.47 -20.79 -22.19
CA ARG A 51 7.34 -21.01 -23.35
C ARG A 51 8.59 -21.82 -23.00
N ALA A 52 9.01 -21.84 -21.74
CA ALA A 52 10.10 -22.68 -21.25
C ALA A 52 9.58 -24.12 -21.09
N VAL A 53 9.75 -24.93 -22.14
CA VAL A 53 9.35 -26.35 -22.16
C VAL A 53 10.05 -27.10 -21.02
N GLY A 54 9.27 -27.67 -20.09
CA GLY A 54 9.75 -28.68 -19.13
C GLY A 54 9.67 -28.35 -17.64
N GLN A 55 8.67 -27.61 -17.15
CA GLN A 55 8.41 -27.51 -15.70
C GLN A 55 7.11 -28.23 -15.32
N ASP A 56 7.24 -29.28 -14.50
CA ASP A 56 6.14 -30.07 -13.91
C ASP A 56 5.42 -29.34 -12.75
N THR A 57 5.89 -28.14 -12.39
CA THR A 57 5.29 -27.29 -11.36
C THR A 57 4.99 -25.91 -11.94
N ASP A 58 3.82 -25.36 -11.63
CA ASP A 58 3.30 -24.09 -12.18
C ASP A 58 4.09 -22.89 -11.64
N SER A 59 5.37 -22.75 -12.01
CA SER A 59 6.35 -21.70 -11.66
C SER A 59 5.81 -20.26 -11.69
N THR A 60 4.67 -20.03 -12.35
CA THR A 60 3.99 -18.72 -12.38
C THR A 60 3.43 -18.27 -11.03
N TRP A 61 3.07 -19.19 -10.13
CA TRP A 61 2.55 -18.87 -8.80
C TRP A 61 3.51 -18.04 -7.93
N GLU A 62 4.79 -18.39 -7.83
CA GLU A 62 5.77 -17.67 -7.01
C GLU A 62 5.92 -16.23 -7.50
N PHE A 63 6.07 -16.06 -8.82
CA PHE A 63 6.18 -14.74 -9.43
C PHE A 63 4.90 -13.91 -9.25
N ASN A 64 3.72 -14.51 -9.38
CA ASN A 64 2.44 -13.85 -9.14
C ASN A 64 2.31 -13.37 -7.69
N LEU A 65 2.73 -14.17 -6.71
CA LEU A 65 2.72 -13.77 -5.30
C LEU A 65 3.75 -12.67 -5.00
N VAL A 66 4.92 -12.68 -5.62
CA VAL A 66 5.89 -11.57 -5.50
C VAL A 66 5.32 -10.27 -6.10
N ILE A 67 4.64 -10.35 -7.25
CA ILE A 67 3.96 -9.19 -7.84
C ILE A 67 2.81 -8.71 -6.98
N PHE A 68 2.04 -9.61 -6.36
CA PHE A 68 0.98 -9.24 -5.42
C PHE A 68 1.53 -8.30 -4.34
N MET A 69 2.68 -8.68 -3.78
CA MET A 69 3.35 -7.96 -2.69
C MET A 69 3.89 -6.59 -3.13
N TRP A 70 4.64 -6.57 -4.24
CA TRP A 70 5.17 -5.32 -4.79
C TRP A 70 4.05 -4.40 -5.30
N GLY A 71 3.03 -4.98 -5.93
CA GLY A 71 1.84 -4.27 -6.39
C GLY A 71 1.09 -3.64 -5.23
N LEU A 72 0.89 -4.37 -4.12
CA LEU A 72 0.24 -3.86 -2.92
C LEU A 72 1.02 -2.64 -2.37
N CYS A 73 2.35 -2.73 -2.32
CA CYS A 73 3.20 -1.62 -1.87
C CYS A 73 3.12 -0.40 -2.81
N VAL A 74 3.34 -0.59 -4.11
CA VAL A 74 3.38 0.50 -5.10
C VAL A 74 2.01 1.16 -5.26
N PHE A 75 0.97 0.36 -5.52
CA PHE A 75 -0.38 0.91 -5.68
C PHE A 75 -0.93 1.46 -4.36
N GLY A 76 -0.57 0.88 -3.21
CA GLY A 76 -0.94 1.42 -1.90
C GLY A 76 -0.31 2.79 -1.63
N CYS A 77 0.97 2.97 -1.96
CA CYS A 77 1.64 4.27 -1.86
C CYS A 77 1.08 5.31 -2.85
N LEU A 78 0.73 4.88 -4.08
CA LEU A 78 0.05 5.73 -5.05
C LEU A 78 -1.34 6.16 -4.55
N SER A 79 -2.15 5.23 -4.04
CA SER A 79 -3.47 5.52 -3.46
C SER A 79 -3.36 6.49 -2.28
N ALA A 80 -2.43 6.24 -1.36
CA ALA A 80 -2.15 7.11 -0.22
C ALA A 80 -1.81 8.55 -0.64
N SER A 81 -1.07 8.71 -1.74
CA SER A 81 -0.71 10.03 -2.27
C SER A 81 -1.88 10.80 -2.88
N PHE A 82 -2.95 10.10 -3.24
CA PHE A 82 -4.18 10.71 -3.73
C PHE A 82 -5.18 11.07 -2.63
N THR A 83 -4.94 10.65 -1.38
CA THR A 83 -5.82 10.94 -0.23
C THR A 83 -6.18 12.42 -0.12
N MET A 84 -5.24 13.31 -0.46
CA MET A 84 -5.42 14.76 -0.35
C MET A 84 -5.57 15.49 -1.69
N GLU A 85 -5.82 14.77 -2.78
CA GLU A 85 -5.82 15.33 -4.14
C GLU A 85 -6.85 16.44 -4.36
N ARG A 86 -7.99 16.41 -3.66
CA ARG A 86 -9.00 17.47 -3.77
C ARG A 86 -8.60 18.80 -3.16
N MET A 87 -7.59 18.85 -2.31
CA MET A 87 -7.04 20.13 -1.83
C MET A 87 -6.10 20.79 -2.85
N LYS A 88 -5.82 20.15 -3.99
CA LYS A 88 -4.96 20.69 -5.06
C LYS A 88 -5.60 21.82 -5.85
N SER A 89 -6.91 21.73 -6.11
CA SER A 89 -7.64 22.69 -6.93
C SER A 89 -8.48 23.61 -6.05
N LYS A 90 -8.60 24.89 -6.45
CA LYS A 90 -9.41 25.88 -5.71
C LYS A 90 -10.87 25.41 -5.58
N THR A 91 -11.43 24.85 -6.65
CA THR A 91 -12.81 24.32 -6.70
C THR A 91 -12.99 23.09 -5.81
N GLY A 92 -12.03 22.16 -5.82
CA GLY A 92 -12.05 20.98 -4.95
C GLY A 92 -11.95 21.37 -3.48
N ARG A 93 -11.07 22.31 -3.15
CA ARG A 93 -10.91 22.85 -1.80
C ARG A 93 -12.17 23.55 -1.31
N LEU A 94 -12.82 24.35 -2.16
CA LEU A 94 -14.07 25.02 -1.82
C LEU A 94 -15.22 24.02 -1.58
N SER A 95 -15.34 22.97 -2.41
CA SER A 95 -16.32 21.90 -2.19
C SER A 95 -16.12 21.21 -0.82
N VAL A 96 -14.86 21.00 -0.42
CA VAL A 96 -14.51 20.40 0.88
C VAL A 96 -14.75 21.35 2.05
N LEU A 97 -14.53 22.65 1.88
CA LEU A 97 -14.78 23.65 2.92
C LEU A 97 -16.28 23.88 3.14
N MET A 98 -17.07 23.80 2.07
CA MET A 98 -18.52 24.06 2.08
C MET A 98 -19.35 22.87 2.60
N THR A 99 -18.77 21.69 2.81
CA THR A 99 -19.50 20.57 3.44
C THR A 99 -19.59 20.78 4.96
N PRO A 100 -20.82 20.75 5.53
CA PRO A 100 -21.03 20.85 6.97
C PRO A 100 -20.71 19.50 7.64
N ALA A 101 -19.42 19.24 7.84
CA ALA A 101 -18.89 18.07 8.53
C ALA A 101 -17.69 18.49 9.39
N THR A 102 -17.37 17.72 10.44
CA THR A 102 -16.19 18.04 11.26
C THR A 102 -14.90 17.79 10.47
N SER A 103 -13.82 18.50 10.79
CA SER A 103 -12.51 18.27 10.16
C SER A 103 -12.04 16.82 10.31
N PHE A 104 -12.41 16.18 11.43
CA PHE A 104 -12.16 14.76 11.68
C PHE A 104 -12.94 13.86 10.73
N GLU A 105 -14.26 14.04 10.57
CA GLU A 105 -15.07 13.25 9.64
C GLU A 105 -14.57 13.36 8.19
N LYS A 106 -14.12 14.55 7.77
CA LYS A 106 -13.55 14.79 6.43
C LYS A 106 -12.19 14.09 6.22
N TYR A 107 -11.33 14.09 7.23
CA TYR A 107 -10.06 13.37 7.15
C TYR A 107 -10.27 11.85 7.20
N PHE A 108 -11.09 11.39 8.14
CA PHE A 108 -11.35 9.97 8.37
C PHE A 108 -12.05 9.30 7.19
N SER A 109 -12.99 9.98 6.53
CA SER A 109 -13.67 9.47 5.33
C SER A 109 -12.69 9.22 4.19
N ARG A 110 -11.80 10.18 3.92
CA ARG A 110 -10.75 10.04 2.90
C ARG A 110 -9.75 8.97 3.24
N TRP A 111 -9.27 8.96 4.49
CA TRP A 111 -8.37 7.92 4.95
C TRP A 111 -9.02 6.55 4.73
N LEU A 112 -10.27 6.33 5.15
CA LEU A 112 -10.99 5.07 4.96
C LEU A 112 -11.10 4.67 3.47
N VAL A 113 -11.45 5.61 2.59
CA VAL A 113 -11.57 5.32 1.14
C VAL A 113 -10.20 4.97 0.53
N PHE A 114 -9.15 5.73 0.82
CA PHE A 114 -7.85 5.55 0.17
C PHE A 114 -6.93 4.51 0.84
N THR A 115 -7.26 4.08 2.07
CA THR A 115 -6.51 3.02 2.79
C THR A 115 -7.29 1.71 2.83
N VAL A 116 -8.51 1.70 3.37
CA VAL A 116 -9.30 0.46 3.61
C VAL A 116 -10.03 0.01 2.34
N VAL A 117 -10.80 0.90 1.69
CA VAL A 117 -11.54 0.53 0.47
C VAL A 117 -10.55 0.19 -0.65
N PHE A 118 -9.41 0.89 -0.71
CA PHE A 118 -8.33 0.55 -1.62
C PHE A 118 -7.86 -0.90 -1.49
N LEU A 119 -7.64 -1.42 -0.27
CA LEU A 119 -7.19 -2.81 -0.08
C LEU A 119 -8.21 -3.80 -0.64
N ILE A 120 -9.50 -3.58 -0.38
CA ILE A 120 -10.58 -4.44 -0.91
C ILE A 120 -10.58 -4.42 -2.44
N VAL A 121 -10.50 -3.23 -3.04
CA VAL A 121 -10.50 -3.06 -4.49
C VAL A 121 -9.24 -3.67 -5.13
N PHE A 122 -8.09 -3.55 -4.47
CA PHE A 122 -6.83 -4.17 -4.91
C PHE A 122 -6.94 -5.69 -4.94
N LEU A 123 -7.48 -6.31 -3.88
CA LEU A 123 -7.69 -7.77 -3.81
C LEU A 123 -8.62 -8.27 -4.93
N ILE A 124 -9.73 -7.57 -5.17
CA ILE A 124 -10.67 -7.90 -6.25
C ILE A 124 -9.98 -7.80 -7.61
N THR A 125 -9.25 -6.70 -7.83
CA THR A 125 -8.55 -6.42 -9.08
C THR A 125 -7.46 -7.45 -9.37
N TYR A 126 -6.69 -7.83 -8.34
CA TYR A 126 -5.68 -8.86 -8.44
C TYR A 126 -6.30 -10.22 -8.80
N LYS A 127 -7.40 -10.61 -8.14
CA LYS A 127 -8.10 -11.85 -8.46
C LYS A 127 -8.66 -11.85 -9.88
N LEU A 128 -9.23 -10.73 -10.33
CA LEU A 128 -9.69 -10.58 -11.71
C LEU A 128 -8.53 -10.71 -12.72
N ALA A 129 -7.36 -10.14 -12.44
CA ALA A 129 -6.19 -10.26 -13.30
C ALA A 129 -5.65 -11.71 -13.36
N ASP A 130 -5.69 -12.43 -12.25
CA ASP A 130 -5.31 -13.85 -12.20
C ASP A 130 -6.31 -14.71 -13.00
N TYR A 131 -7.61 -14.43 -12.89
CA TYR A 131 -8.62 -15.10 -13.73
C TYR A 131 -8.44 -14.83 -15.22
N THR A 132 -8.07 -13.60 -15.62
CA THR A 132 -7.83 -13.32 -17.03
C THR A 132 -6.57 -13.97 -17.56
N LYS A 133 -5.50 -14.08 -16.75
CA LYS A 133 -4.33 -14.91 -17.07
C LYS A 133 -4.76 -16.36 -17.35
N VAL A 134 -5.47 -16.97 -16.42
CA VAL A 134 -5.92 -18.38 -16.51
C VAL A 134 -6.79 -18.59 -17.74
N LEU A 135 -7.75 -17.69 -18.00
CA LEU A 135 -8.63 -17.78 -19.17
C LEU A 135 -7.86 -17.68 -20.49
N VAL A 136 -6.94 -16.71 -20.62
CA VAL A 136 -6.16 -16.52 -21.85
C VAL A 136 -5.28 -17.74 -22.11
N TYR A 137 -4.55 -18.23 -21.11
CA TYR A 137 -3.65 -19.38 -21.31
C TYR A 137 -4.39 -20.72 -21.46
N SER A 138 -5.54 -20.88 -20.82
CA SER A 138 -6.39 -22.07 -21.03
C SER A 138 -6.91 -22.15 -22.47
N LEU A 139 -7.18 -21.01 -23.11
CA LEU A 139 -7.57 -20.97 -24.53
C LEU A 139 -6.39 -21.22 -25.48
N VAL A 140 -5.19 -20.75 -25.14
CA VAL A 140 -4.00 -20.86 -26.00
C VAL A 140 -3.33 -22.24 -25.90
N TYR A 141 -3.32 -22.85 -24.71
CA TYR A 141 -2.73 -24.17 -24.45
C TYR A 141 -3.75 -25.10 -23.77
N PRO A 142 -4.74 -25.61 -24.52
CA PRO A 142 -5.83 -26.41 -23.96
C PRO A 142 -5.38 -27.75 -23.35
N GLU A 143 -4.18 -28.24 -23.67
CA GLU A 143 -3.66 -29.52 -23.16
C GLU A 143 -2.86 -29.41 -21.85
N ASN A 144 -2.62 -28.19 -21.35
CA ASN A 144 -1.80 -28.01 -20.15
C ASN A 144 -2.66 -27.88 -18.87
N ASN A 145 -2.74 -28.96 -18.09
CA ASN A 145 -3.44 -28.98 -16.79
C ASN A 145 -2.71 -28.24 -15.66
N ALA A 146 -1.52 -27.68 -15.93
CA ALA A 146 -0.73 -26.92 -14.96
C ALA A 146 -1.24 -25.47 -14.76
N ILE A 147 -2.27 -25.01 -15.48
CA ILE A 147 -2.76 -23.63 -15.37
C ILE A 147 -3.72 -23.53 -14.18
N ALA A 148 -3.20 -23.13 -13.02
CA ALA A 148 -4.00 -23.00 -11.80
C ALA A 148 -4.24 -21.54 -11.41
N ILE A 149 -5.35 -21.31 -10.69
CA ILE A 149 -5.61 -20.04 -9.99
C ILE A 149 -4.57 -19.92 -8.88
N THR A 150 -3.93 -18.77 -8.77
CA THR A 150 -2.90 -18.53 -7.74
C THR A 150 -3.56 -18.57 -6.35
N PRO A 151 -3.25 -19.57 -5.50
CA PRO A 151 -3.81 -19.66 -4.16
C PRO A 151 -3.14 -18.63 -3.25
N LEU A 152 -3.93 -17.69 -2.71
CA LEU A 152 -3.42 -16.68 -1.76
C LEU A 152 -2.99 -17.31 -0.43
N SER A 153 -3.40 -18.55 -0.15
CA SER A 153 -2.95 -19.32 1.02
C SER A 153 -1.45 -19.61 1.02
N HIS A 154 -0.79 -19.52 -0.14
CA HIS A 154 0.67 -19.72 -0.24
C HIS A 154 1.46 -18.42 0.07
N LEU A 155 0.78 -17.32 0.43
CA LEU A 155 1.45 -16.12 0.93
C LEU A 155 2.14 -16.37 2.28
N PHE A 156 1.50 -17.14 3.16
CA PHE A 156 1.99 -17.41 4.50
C PHE A 156 1.58 -18.82 4.94
N GLY A 157 2.55 -19.61 5.41
CA GLY A 157 2.32 -20.95 5.95
C GLY A 157 3.54 -21.40 6.75
N GLU A 158 3.29 -21.82 7.98
CA GLU A 158 4.34 -22.34 8.87
C GLU A 158 4.34 -23.87 8.75
N ASN A 159 5.49 -24.48 8.46
CA ASN A 159 5.68 -25.93 8.33
C ASN A 159 4.79 -26.62 7.27
N THR A 160 4.75 -26.09 6.05
CA THR A 160 4.02 -26.69 4.92
C THR A 160 4.97 -27.27 3.87
N ASP A 161 4.63 -28.42 3.29
CA ASP A 161 5.44 -29.11 2.25
C ASP A 161 5.42 -28.39 0.88
N TYR A 162 4.62 -27.33 0.73
CA TYR A 162 4.53 -26.50 -0.48
C TYR A 162 5.21 -25.14 -0.29
N TYR A 163 5.65 -24.51 -1.40
CA TYR A 163 6.32 -23.19 -1.37
C TYR A 163 5.41 -22.11 -0.78
N THR A 164 5.94 -21.40 0.21
CA THR A 164 5.31 -20.24 0.85
C THR A 164 6.22 -19.03 0.75
N VAL A 165 5.68 -17.87 0.38
CA VAL A 165 6.47 -16.62 0.27
C VAL A 165 7.05 -16.21 1.63
N PHE A 166 6.29 -16.39 2.71
CA PHE A 166 6.78 -16.19 4.07
C PHE A 166 6.71 -17.50 4.85
N LYS A 167 7.88 -18.06 5.15
CA LYS A 167 8.04 -19.28 5.95
C LYS A 167 7.82 -19.05 7.45
N HIS A 168 7.99 -17.81 7.91
CA HIS A 168 7.91 -17.45 9.33
C HIS A 168 6.89 -16.33 9.58
N THR A 169 6.08 -16.48 10.62
CA THR A 169 5.02 -15.54 11.02
C THR A 169 5.55 -14.12 11.23
N HIS A 170 6.71 -14.00 11.86
CA HIS A 170 7.35 -12.71 12.14
C HIS A 170 7.73 -11.93 10.88
N THR A 171 8.16 -12.63 9.82
CA THR A 171 8.52 -11.98 8.54
C THR A 171 7.31 -11.44 7.81
N PHE A 172 6.18 -12.15 7.87
CA PHE A 172 4.91 -11.69 7.31
C PHE A 172 4.36 -10.47 8.07
N VAL A 173 4.40 -10.49 9.40
CA VAL A 173 3.99 -9.36 10.24
C VAL A 173 4.86 -8.13 9.98
N LEU A 174 6.18 -8.30 9.86
CA LEU A 174 7.10 -7.22 9.51
C LEU A 174 6.77 -6.63 8.13
N MET A 175 6.43 -7.46 7.15
CA MET A 175 6.04 -6.98 5.82
C MET A 175 4.76 -6.15 5.89
N ILE A 176 3.72 -6.63 6.55
CA ILE A 176 2.47 -5.87 6.73
C ILE A 176 2.75 -4.54 7.45
N ALA A 177 3.54 -4.59 8.53
CA ALA A 177 3.89 -3.40 9.30
C ALA A 177 4.70 -2.39 8.47
N SER A 178 5.65 -2.87 7.65
CA SER A 178 6.43 -2.00 6.77
C SER A 178 5.59 -1.41 5.64
N TYR A 179 4.63 -2.16 5.09
CA TYR A 179 3.64 -1.63 4.15
C TYR A 179 2.84 -0.49 4.77
N PHE A 180 2.23 -0.69 5.93
CA PHE A 180 1.44 0.35 6.60
C PHE A 180 2.30 1.57 6.97
N PHE A 181 3.56 1.35 7.36
CA PHE A 181 4.50 2.42 7.62
C PHE A 181 4.79 3.24 6.35
N CYS A 182 5.18 2.59 5.24
CA CYS A 182 5.40 3.28 3.96
C CYS A 182 4.14 4.03 3.51
N GLN A 183 2.99 3.35 3.54
CA GLN A 183 1.69 3.93 3.21
C GLN A 183 1.40 5.19 4.04
N SER A 184 1.67 5.15 5.35
CA SER A 184 1.46 6.29 6.25
C SER A 184 2.34 7.50 5.93
N CYS A 185 3.60 7.27 5.51
CA CYS A 185 4.50 8.33 5.06
C CYS A 185 3.94 9.04 3.82
N PHE A 186 3.33 8.30 2.89
CA PHE A 186 2.67 8.89 1.73
C PHE A 186 1.37 9.62 2.09
N VAL A 187 0.60 9.13 3.08
CA VAL A 187 -0.57 9.87 3.61
C VAL A 187 -0.14 11.21 4.22
N LEU A 188 0.87 11.20 5.10
CA LEU A 188 1.43 12.41 5.69
C LEU A 188 1.96 13.35 4.61
N GLY A 189 2.72 12.80 3.68
CA GLY A 189 3.23 13.51 2.53
C GLY A 189 2.17 14.16 1.63
N SER A 190 1.00 13.54 1.50
CA SER A 190 -0.16 14.12 0.80
C SER A 190 -0.74 15.33 1.51
N SER A 191 -0.68 15.38 2.83
CA SER A 191 -1.12 16.53 3.62
C SER A 191 -0.11 17.69 3.58
N VAL A 192 1.19 17.41 3.54
CA VAL A 192 2.26 18.42 3.52
C VAL A 192 2.39 19.08 2.15
N TRP A 193 2.30 18.29 1.07
CA TRP A 193 2.54 18.76 -0.28
C TRP A 193 1.23 18.75 -1.09
N PRO A 194 0.55 19.89 -1.26
CA PRO A 194 -0.68 19.92 -2.05
C PRO A 194 -0.37 19.52 -3.51
N LYS A 195 0.58 20.15 -4.19
CA LYS A 195 0.92 19.82 -5.59
C LYS A 195 2.04 18.78 -5.69
N ASN A 196 1.87 17.82 -6.60
CA ASN A 196 2.82 16.74 -6.92
C ASN A 196 3.31 15.96 -5.69
N SER A 197 2.39 15.65 -4.76
CA SER A 197 2.73 14.99 -3.50
C SER A 197 3.58 13.73 -3.68
N PHE A 198 3.14 12.77 -4.51
CA PHE A 198 3.83 11.49 -4.70
C PHE A 198 5.33 11.65 -5.04
N ILE A 199 5.66 12.52 -6.00
CA ILE A 199 7.06 12.72 -6.44
C ILE A 199 7.88 13.33 -5.30
N LYS A 200 7.31 14.30 -4.58
CA LYS A 200 8.02 15.03 -3.52
C LYS A 200 8.22 14.18 -2.27
N THR A 201 7.26 13.32 -1.96
CA THR A 201 7.35 12.39 -0.82
C THR A 201 8.31 11.27 -1.13
N PHE A 202 8.30 10.76 -2.37
CA PHE A 202 9.28 9.80 -2.83
C PHE A 202 10.69 10.39 -2.84
N SER A 203 10.89 11.60 -3.38
CA SER A 203 12.19 12.26 -3.38
C SER A 203 12.70 12.56 -1.97
N ALA A 204 11.83 13.03 -1.08
CA ALA A 204 12.20 13.29 0.32
C ALA A 204 12.58 11.98 1.03
N GLY A 205 11.79 10.91 0.85
CA GLY A 205 12.09 9.59 1.39
C GLY A 205 13.43 9.05 0.89
N MET A 206 13.72 9.19 -0.41
CA MET A 206 14.98 8.75 -0.99
C MET A 206 16.19 9.54 -0.45
N ILE A 207 16.07 10.87 -0.30
CA ILE A 207 17.15 11.69 0.26
C ILE A 207 17.42 11.28 1.71
N ILE A 208 16.37 11.09 2.52
CA ILE A 208 16.50 10.65 3.91
C ILE A 208 17.13 9.25 3.98
N PHE A 209 16.70 8.33 3.12
CA PHE A 209 17.24 6.97 3.08
C PHE A 209 18.73 6.97 2.70
N ILE A 210 19.11 7.73 1.67
CA ILE A 210 20.52 7.85 1.26
C ILE A 210 21.35 8.45 2.40
N ALA A 211 20.89 9.53 3.04
CA ALA A 211 21.58 10.14 4.17
C ALA A 211 21.73 9.14 5.33
N TYR A 212 20.69 8.37 5.64
CA TYR A 212 20.73 7.34 6.68
C TYR A 212 21.76 6.25 6.37
N VAL A 213 21.77 5.72 5.14
CA VAL A 213 22.75 4.71 4.71
C VAL A 213 24.17 5.27 4.79
N LEU A 214 24.39 6.52 4.36
CA LEU A 214 25.70 7.17 4.44
C LEU A 214 26.18 7.34 5.89
N ILE A 215 25.27 7.73 6.80
CA ILE A 215 25.57 7.85 8.23
C ILE A 215 25.90 6.47 8.80
N VAL A 216 25.06 5.46 8.60
CA VAL A 216 25.26 4.11 9.15
C VAL A 216 26.56 3.49 8.63
N VAL A 217 26.81 3.54 7.32
CA VAL A 217 28.04 3.01 6.72
C VAL A 217 29.26 3.81 7.17
N GLY A 218 29.14 5.14 7.28
CA GLY A 218 30.22 6.02 7.76
C GLY A 218 30.59 5.74 9.21
N PHE A 219 29.61 5.62 10.10
CA PHE A 219 29.82 5.27 11.51
C PHE A 219 30.29 3.82 11.67
N ALA A 220 29.76 2.87 10.90
CA ALA A 220 30.21 1.49 10.93
C ALA A 220 31.70 1.37 10.57
N LYS A 221 32.15 2.08 9.53
CA LYS A 221 33.57 2.14 9.16
C LYS A 221 34.45 2.84 10.18
N LEU A 222 33.92 3.82 10.92
CA LEU A 222 34.65 4.53 11.97
C LEU A 222 34.81 3.70 13.24
N ILE A 223 33.79 2.92 13.61
CA ILE A 223 33.74 2.18 14.86
C ILE A 223 34.37 0.78 14.72
N TRP A 224 34.25 0.12 13.56
CA TRP A 224 34.81 -1.21 13.32
C TRP A 224 35.53 -1.29 11.96
N PRO A 225 36.83 -0.93 11.90
CA PRO A 225 37.60 -0.94 10.66
C PRO A 225 37.79 -2.33 10.05
N ASP A 226 37.86 -3.37 10.89
CA ASP A 226 38.18 -4.74 10.47
C ASP A 226 37.34 -5.77 11.22
N GLN A 227 36.52 -6.51 10.45
CA GLN A 227 35.76 -7.73 10.78
C GLN A 227 34.83 -7.71 11.99
N ILE A 228 33.50 -7.77 11.75
CA ILE A 228 32.60 -8.50 12.64
C ILE A 228 31.56 -9.26 11.80
N SER A 229 31.65 -10.59 11.84
CA SER A 229 30.50 -11.49 11.69
C SER A 229 29.44 -11.07 12.71
N TYR A 230 28.47 -10.28 12.26
CA TYR A 230 27.38 -9.76 13.07
C TYR A 230 26.55 -10.94 13.57
N ASN A 231 26.81 -11.41 14.78
CA ASN A 231 25.98 -12.39 15.45
C ASN A 231 25.18 -11.62 16.51
N PRO A 232 23.93 -11.21 16.22
CA PRO A 232 23.13 -10.50 17.19
C PRO A 232 22.81 -11.45 18.36
N ASP A 233 23.12 -11.05 19.60
CA ASP A 233 22.67 -11.75 20.82
C ASP A 233 21.13 -11.79 20.95
N MET A 234 20.43 -11.02 20.12
CA MET A 234 18.98 -10.98 20.05
C MET A 234 18.47 -11.96 19.00
N SER A 235 17.62 -12.91 19.40
CA SER A 235 16.89 -13.80 18.48
C SER A 235 16.26 -13.00 17.35
N GLU A 236 16.42 -13.48 16.10
CA GLU A 236 15.86 -12.85 14.89
C GLU A 236 14.36 -12.57 15.01
N GLU A 237 13.63 -13.45 15.71
CA GLU A 237 12.21 -13.31 15.99
C GLU A 237 11.91 -12.06 16.83
N THR A 238 12.67 -11.86 17.90
CA THR A 238 12.55 -10.70 18.79
C THR A 238 12.92 -9.41 18.05
N ALA A 239 13.95 -9.46 17.19
CA ALA A 239 14.36 -8.33 16.38
C ALA A 239 13.25 -7.89 15.40
N PHE A 240 12.69 -8.84 14.65
CA PHE A 240 11.61 -8.55 13.70
C PHE A 240 10.32 -8.13 14.40
N ALA A 241 9.98 -8.72 15.54
CA ALA A 241 8.84 -8.29 16.35
C ALA A 241 9.01 -6.83 16.82
N CYS A 242 10.18 -6.47 17.35
CA CYS A 242 10.47 -5.11 17.79
C CYS A 242 10.40 -4.11 16.63
N LEU A 243 11.01 -4.43 15.50
CA LEU A 243 10.94 -3.60 14.29
C LEU A 243 9.49 -3.41 13.81
N SER A 244 8.67 -4.47 13.85
CA SER A 244 7.26 -4.37 13.48
C SER A 244 6.46 -3.47 14.43
N ALA A 245 6.73 -3.55 15.74
CA ALA A 245 6.10 -2.69 16.75
C ALA A 245 6.47 -1.22 16.55
N ILE A 246 7.76 -0.94 16.29
CA ILE A 246 8.25 0.40 15.97
C ILE A 246 7.56 0.93 14.71
N ALA A 247 7.47 0.12 13.64
CA ALA A 247 6.80 0.51 12.40
C ALA A 247 5.32 0.85 12.62
N VAL A 248 4.60 0.10 13.46
CA VAL A 248 3.20 0.40 13.84
C VAL A 248 3.09 1.71 14.61
N LEU A 249 3.98 1.96 15.58
CA LEU A 249 3.99 3.23 16.33
C LEU A 249 4.22 4.44 15.42
N PHE A 250 5.18 4.35 14.49
CA PHE A 250 5.40 5.40 13.51
C PHE A 250 4.21 5.56 12.55
N THR A 251 3.57 4.47 12.16
CA THR A 251 2.36 4.51 11.33
C THR A 251 1.25 5.34 11.99
N LEU A 252 0.97 5.08 13.27
CA LEU A 252 -0.03 5.81 14.04
C LEU A 252 0.36 7.29 14.20
N THR A 253 1.65 7.56 14.44
CA THR A 253 2.17 8.93 14.55
C THR A 253 2.01 9.68 13.22
N ASN A 254 2.31 9.05 12.09
CA ASN A 254 2.16 9.66 10.76
C ASN A 254 0.69 9.97 10.44
N TRP A 255 -0.24 9.07 10.76
CA TRP A 255 -1.67 9.33 10.56
C TRP A 255 -2.21 10.45 11.44
N THR A 256 -1.74 10.55 12.70
CA THR A 256 -2.14 11.65 13.60
C THR A 256 -1.56 12.99 13.15
N LEU A 257 -0.29 13.05 12.75
CA LEU A 257 0.33 14.25 12.18
C LEU A 257 -0.37 14.71 10.89
N ALA A 258 -0.75 13.76 10.03
CA ALA A 258 -1.49 14.06 8.80
C ALA A 258 -2.86 14.70 9.09
N TYR A 259 -3.54 14.24 10.15
CA TYR A 259 -4.78 14.86 10.62
C TYR A 259 -4.57 16.30 11.12
N PHE A 260 -3.57 16.53 11.98
CA PHE A 260 -3.28 17.89 12.47
C PHE A 260 -2.93 18.85 11.33
N ARG A 261 -2.12 18.41 10.37
CA ARG A 261 -1.80 19.20 9.16
C ARG A 261 -3.03 19.48 8.31
N PHE A 262 -3.91 18.50 8.14
CA PHE A 262 -5.17 18.72 7.44
C PHE A 262 -6.01 19.79 8.14
N LYS A 263 -6.13 19.72 9.47
CA LYS A 263 -6.86 20.71 10.28
C LYS A 263 -6.27 22.12 10.15
N GLU A 264 -4.94 22.26 10.24
CA GLU A 264 -4.25 23.54 10.03
C GLU A 264 -4.54 24.13 8.65
N SER A 265 -4.50 23.29 7.61
CA SER A 265 -4.79 23.73 6.24
C SER A 265 -6.23 24.21 6.06
N GLU A 266 -7.19 23.67 6.81
CA GLU A 266 -8.58 24.12 6.77
C GLU A 266 -8.74 25.50 7.41
N ILE A 267 -7.98 25.77 8.49
CA ILE A 267 -8.00 27.05 9.21
C ILE A 267 -7.39 28.17 8.35
N ILE A 268 -6.20 27.94 7.78
CA ILE A 268 -5.49 28.93 6.95
C ILE A 268 -6.31 29.32 5.71
N ASN A 269 -7.08 28.38 5.14
CA ASN A 269 -7.88 28.65 3.95
C ASN A 269 -9.26 29.26 4.25
N ARG A 270 -9.63 29.42 5.53
CA ARG A 270 -10.84 30.12 5.98
C ARG A 270 -10.59 31.56 6.40
N MET A 271 -9.35 31.91 6.75
CA MET A 271 -8.89 33.30 6.92
C MET A 271 -8.54 33.91 5.56
#